data_AF-A0A2H5FPL9-F1
#
_entry.id   AF-A0A2H5FPL9-F1
#
_cell.length_a   1.000
_cell.length_b   1.000
_cell.length_c   1.000
_cell.angle_alpha   90.00
_cell.angle_beta   90.00
_cell.angle_gamma   90.00
#
_symmetry.space_group_name_H-M   'P 1'
#
loop_
_entity.id
_entity.type
_entity.pdbx_description
1 polymer ?
#
loop_
_entity_poly.entity_id
_entity_poly.type
_entity_poly.pdbx_seq_one_letter_code
_entity_poly.pdbx_strand_id
1 'polypeptide(L)'
;MEGKLELYQQEINSQTQAIFARLEYYRMAMFEIKKLLKDYFFNTWRTQKLTEVAQGDEVVFSFNIVQKAMENCLVDEIILAEDAQKMTKEGENPSLIAAFDPYVLKSGLPLELYQEDGLFLFKPEKPYTPMAQVFMCQFAYALSIYRVSLGLCEAYCAIYSHQVIETQRQKQYIESATFLKQQLNEEVDLISLNQEIIQIENEVLSSLCTKKVHEGLDQFKKDIDTLKIKLVTLLESGANYLQNSYKEFPNNPIFWILHDRSWHSLLKTISGLLYAQQYNYSTWDGTLEIKKEFISLIKTEIEKFDTTVITQTPLLKIELLKKAAKLINEIKIDTLAELAARKMEVIATPKVAISSSSLSNNIYGLYFAYHKSQLPNKDPAEEDRIEKDEEVRALINM
;
A
#
# COMPACT_ATOMS: atom_id res chain seq x y z
N MET A 1 18.44 28.00 3.40
CA MET A 1 17.22 27.17 3.55
C MET A 1 17.23 26.00 2.57
N GLU A 2 17.78 26.14 1.37
CA GLU A 2 17.78 25.08 0.35
C GLU A 2 18.49 23.78 0.78
N GLY A 3 19.70 23.86 1.38
CA GLY A 3 20.45 22.66 1.74
C GLY A 3 19.84 21.72 2.80
N LYS A 4 18.94 22.21 3.67
CA LYS A 4 18.26 21.33 4.66
C LYS A 4 17.09 20.58 4.05
N LEU A 5 16.31 21.25 3.20
CA LEU A 5 15.19 20.65 2.48
C LEU A 5 15.70 19.57 1.52
N GLU A 6 16.75 19.87 0.78
CA GLU A 6 17.41 18.92 -0.13
C GLU A 6 17.93 17.69 0.63
N LEU A 7 18.56 17.90 1.79
CA LEU A 7 19.07 16.81 2.62
C LEU A 7 17.95 15.88 3.09
N TYR A 8 16.87 16.38 3.71
CA TYR A 8 15.77 15.54 4.19
C TYR A 8 15.04 14.81 3.04
N GLN A 9 14.85 15.50 1.92
CA GLN A 9 14.27 14.89 0.73
C GLN A 9 15.18 13.79 0.16
N GLN A 10 16.50 14.02 0.11
CA GLN A 10 17.47 13.04 -0.38
C GLN A 10 17.53 11.81 0.53
N GLU A 11 17.49 11.99 1.85
CA GLU A 11 17.49 10.88 2.81
C GLU A 11 16.24 10.00 2.63
N ILE A 12 15.04 10.60 2.59
CA ILE A 12 13.80 9.87 2.33
C ILE A 12 13.86 9.18 0.95
N ASN A 13 14.22 9.91 -0.10
CA ASN A 13 14.28 9.37 -1.46
C ASN A 13 15.25 8.20 -1.58
N SER A 14 16.40 8.25 -0.89
CA SER A 14 17.39 7.16 -0.92
C SER A 14 16.83 5.86 -0.37
N GLN A 15 16.03 5.92 0.69
CA GLN A 15 15.41 4.73 1.29
C GLN A 15 14.19 4.29 0.47
N THR A 16 13.35 5.22 0.01
CA THR A 16 12.21 4.92 -0.87
C THR A 16 12.66 4.27 -2.18
N GLN A 17 13.80 4.69 -2.75
CA GLN A 17 14.35 4.09 -3.97
C GLN A 17 14.79 2.63 -3.75
N ALA A 18 15.31 2.30 -2.57
CA ALA A 18 15.64 0.92 -2.23
C ALA A 18 14.37 0.04 -2.15
N ILE A 19 13.30 0.55 -1.54
CA ILE A 19 11.99 -0.12 -1.52
C ILE A 19 11.45 -0.30 -2.94
N PHE A 20 11.53 0.72 -3.78
CA PHE A 20 11.09 0.66 -5.17
C PHE A 20 11.90 -0.37 -5.98
N ALA A 21 13.21 -0.44 -5.80
CA ALA A 21 14.04 -1.44 -6.46
C ALA A 21 13.64 -2.88 -6.06
N ARG A 22 13.26 -3.09 -4.79
CA ARG A 22 12.73 -4.38 -4.32
C ARG A 22 11.36 -4.70 -4.90
N LEU A 23 10.48 -3.70 -4.99
CA LEU A 23 9.18 -3.85 -5.65
C LEU A 23 9.36 -4.30 -7.10
N GLU A 24 10.22 -3.62 -7.86
CA GLU A 24 10.50 -3.95 -9.25
C GLU A 24 11.11 -5.35 -9.40
N TYR A 25 12.04 -5.71 -8.51
CA TYR A 25 12.62 -7.04 -8.46
C TYR A 25 11.56 -8.14 -8.29
N TYR A 26 10.68 -8.02 -7.29
CA TYR A 26 9.64 -9.04 -7.05
C TYR A 26 8.54 -9.01 -8.11
N ARG A 27 8.26 -7.85 -8.70
CA ARG A 27 7.36 -7.74 -9.85
C ARG A 27 7.88 -8.57 -11.02
N MET A 28 9.17 -8.46 -11.36
CA MET A 28 9.78 -9.27 -12.41
C MET A 28 9.84 -10.76 -12.03
N ALA A 29 10.23 -11.07 -10.79
CA ALA A 29 10.30 -12.45 -10.31
C ALA A 29 8.95 -13.17 -10.41
N MET A 30 7.84 -12.50 -10.08
CA MET A 30 6.49 -13.03 -10.23
C MET A 30 6.21 -13.49 -11.67
N PHE A 31 6.45 -12.62 -12.67
CA PHE A 31 6.24 -12.94 -14.08
C PHE A 31 7.13 -14.11 -14.55
N GLU A 32 8.41 -14.09 -14.15
CA GLU A 32 9.37 -15.12 -14.53
C GLU A 32 9.04 -16.47 -13.90
N ILE A 33 8.65 -16.50 -12.62
CA ILE A 33 8.22 -17.73 -11.93
C ILE A 33 7.00 -18.31 -12.65
N LYS A 34 5.96 -17.53 -12.92
CA LYS A 34 4.78 -18.05 -13.65
C LYS A 34 5.17 -18.67 -14.99
N LYS A 35 6.04 -18.00 -15.75
CA LYS A 35 6.54 -18.52 -17.03
C LYS A 35 7.27 -19.86 -16.83
N LEU A 36 8.19 -19.94 -15.88
CA LEU A 36 8.92 -21.17 -15.57
C LEU A 36 7.98 -22.32 -15.16
N LEU A 37 6.93 -22.02 -14.40
CA LEU A 37 5.92 -23.02 -14.04
C LEU A 37 5.14 -23.50 -15.26
N LYS A 38 4.73 -22.58 -16.16
CA LYS A 38 4.07 -22.95 -17.42
C LYS A 38 4.96 -23.84 -18.27
N ASP A 39 6.21 -23.43 -18.48
CA ASP A 39 7.19 -24.18 -19.27
C ASP A 39 7.49 -25.57 -18.68
N TYR A 40 7.42 -25.72 -17.35
CA TYR A 40 7.65 -26.99 -16.67
C TYR A 40 6.46 -27.95 -16.76
N PHE A 41 5.26 -27.48 -16.40
CA PHE A 41 4.07 -28.33 -16.25
C PHE A 41 3.35 -28.63 -17.56
N PHE A 42 3.41 -27.73 -18.55
CA PHE A 42 2.79 -27.92 -19.87
C PHE A 42 3.79 -28.39 -20.94
N ASN A 43 4.95 -28.88 -20.53
CA ASN A 43 5.93 -29.47 -21.44
C ASN A 43 5.41 -30.81 -22.00
N THR A 44 5.22 -30.89 -23.31
CA THR A 44 4.65 -32.06 -24.00
C THR A 44 5.40 -33.36 -23.73
N TRP A 45 6.74 -33.33 -23.64
CA TRP A 45 7.53 -34.52 -23.34
C TRP A 45 7.32 -35.02 -21.91
N ARG A 46 7.05 -34.12 -20.96
CA ARG A 46 6.75 -34.49 -19.57
C ARG A 46 5.33 -35.03 -19.45
N THR A 47 4.36 -34.37 -20.08
CA THR A 47 2.94 -34.72 -19.93
C THR A 47 2.60 -36.06 -20.61
N GLN A 48 3.31 -36.42 -21.68
CA GLN A 48 3.24 -37.74 -22.31
C GLN A 48 3.69 -38.88 -21.38
N LYS A 49 4.58 -38.62 -20.41
CA LYS A 49 5.05 -39.65 -19.47
C LYS A 49 4.08 -39.95 -18.34
N LEU A 50 3.02 -39.16 -18.21
CA LEU A 50 2.01 -39.31 -17.15
C LEU A 50 0.93 -40.35 -17.51
N THR A 51 1.05 -41.04 -18.64
CA THR A 51 0.14 -42.11 -19.06
C THR A 51 0.55 -43.44 -18.44
N GLU A 52 0.34 -43.58 -17.13
CA GLU A 52 0.49 -44.85 -16.42
C GLU A 52 -0.85 -45.62 -16.41
N VAL A 53 -0.78 -46.95 -16.40
CA VAL A 53 -1.97 -47.81 -16.24
C VAL A 53 -2.29 -47.92 -14.76
N ALA A 54 -3.45 -47.41 -14.34
CA ALA A 54 -3.92 -47.47 -12.95
C ALA A 54 -4.13 -48.92 -12.48
N GLN A 55 -3.78 -49.19 -11.21
CA GLN A 55 -3.93 -50.49 -10.56
C GLN A 55 -4.89 -50.41 -9.35
N GLY A 56 -5.77 -51.41 -9.20
CA GLY A 56 -6.68 -51.49 -8.05
C GLY A 56 -7.64 -50.30 -7.97
N ASP A 57 -7.58 -49.55 -6.87
CA ASP A 57 -8.44 -48.39 -6.57
C ASP A 57 -7.87 -47.05 -7.09
N GLU A 58 -6.73 -47.07 -7.78
CA GLU A 58 -6.10 -45.88 -8.34
C GLU A 58 -6.96 -45.18 -9.40
N VAL A 59 -6.90 -43.85 -9.42
CA VAL A 59 -7.58 -43.04 -10.46
C VAL A 59 -6.72 -42.98 -11.71
N VAL A 60 -7.33 -43.28 -12.87
CA VAL A 60 -6.68 -43.07 -14.18
C VAL A 60 -6.40 -41.58 -14.37
N PHE A 61 -5.13 -41.22 -14.35
CA PHE A 61 -4.69 -39.86 -14.60
C PHE A 61 -4.65 -39.58 -16.11
N SER A 62 -5.40 -38.59 -16.55
CA SER A 62 -5.33 -38.08 -17.93
C SER A 62 -4.99 -36.60 -17.89
N PHE A 63 -3.79 -36.26 -18.39
CA PHE A 63 -3.34 -34.88 -18.45
C PHE A 63 -4.34 -33.99 -19.21
N ASN A 64 -4.92 -34.49 -20.31
CA ASN A 64 -5.90 -33.74 -21.11
C ASN A 64 -7.16 -33.36 -20.31
N ILE A 65 -7.52 -34.12 -19.27
CA ILE A 65 -8.67 -33.83 -18.41
C ILE A 65 -8.34 -32.71 -17.42
N VAL A 66 -7.12 -32.72 -16.85
CA VAL A 66 -6.71 -31.75 -15.82
C VAL A 66 -6.05 -30.50 -16.37
N GLN A 67 -5.57 -30.53 -17.63
CA GLN A 67 -4.78 -29.46 -18.24
C GLN A 67 -5.46 -28.10 -18.13
N LYS A 68 -6.72 -27.99 -18.55
CA LYS A 68 -7.46 -26.72 -18.51
C LYS A 68 -7.62 -26.18 -17.09
N ALA A 69 -7.87 -27.07 -16.13
CA ALA A 69 -7.98 -26.69 -14.73
C ALA A 69 -6.62 -26.19 -14.18
N MET A 70 -5.52 -26.85 -14.54
CA MET A 70 -4.16 -26.42 -14.19
C MET A 70 -3.78 -25.08 -14.84
N GLU A 71 -4.13 -24.86 -16.12
CA GLU A 71 -3.90 -23.60 -16.82
C GLU A 71 -4.64 -22.44 -16.14
N ASN A 72 -5.89 -22.68 -15.71
CA ASN A 72 -6.68 -21.71 -14.96
C ASN A 72 -6.08 -21.36 -13.59
N CYS A 73 -5.26 -22.22 -12.99
CA CYS A 73 -4.52 -21.89 -11.77
C CYS A 73 -3.31 -20.97 -12.02
N LEU A 74 -2.86 -20.78 -13.27
CA LEU A 74 -1.71 -19.94 -13.62
C LEU A 74 -2.17 -18.72 -14.44
N VAL A 75 -3.06 -17.95 -13.81
CA VAL A 75 -3.77 -16.78 -14.34
C VAL A 75 -2.80 -15.68 -14.81
N ASP A 76 -3.27 -14.86 -15.75
CA ASP A 76 -2.57 -13.64 -16.14
C ASP A 76 -2.53 -12.60 -15.01
N GLU A 77 -1.40 -11.93 -14.81
CA GLU A 77 -1.25 -10.96 -13.73
C GLU A 77 -2.11 -9.71 -13.95
N ILE A 78 -2.44 -9.36 -15.21
CA ILE A 78 -3.37 -8.27 -15.51
C ILE A 78 -4.76 -8.61 -14.99
N ILE A 79 -5.22 -9.85 -15.25
CA ILE A 79 -6.51 -10.34 -14.76
C ILE A 79 -6.52 -10.39 -13.23
N LEU A 80 -5.43 -10.90 -12.61
CA LEU A 80 -5.30 -10.92 -11.16
C LEU A 80 -5.33 -9.51 -10.55
N ALA A 81 -4.67 -8.54 -11.18
CA ALA A 81 -4.67 -7.15 -10.72
C ALA A 81 -6.06 -6.51 -10.84
N GLU A 82 -6.77 -6.74 -11.95
CA GLU A 82 -8.14 -6.27 -12.13
C GLU A 82 -9.10 -6.86 -11.09
N ASP A 83 -8.98 -8.16 -10.82
CA ASP A 83 -9.82 -8.83 -9.84
C ASP A 83 -9.49 -8.41 -8.41
N ALA A 84 -8.20 -8.24 -8.09
CA ALA A 84 -7.77 -7.65 -6.81
C ALA A 84 -8.39 -6.26 -6.62
N GLN A 85 -8.35 -5.41 -7.66
CA GLN A 85 -8.95 -4.07 -7.63
C GLN A 85 -10.46 -4.12 -7.38
N LYS A 86 -11.19 -5.02 -8.07
CA LYS A 86 -12.65 -5.19 -7.90
C LYS A 86 -13.03 -5.67 -6.50
N MET A 87 -12.17 -6.46 -5.86
CA MET A 87 -12.38 -6.97 -4.51
C MET A 87 -12.01 -5.97 -3.41
N THR A 88 -11.28 -4.91 -3.75
CA THR A 88 -10.75 -3.93 -2.80
C THR A 88 -11.87 -3.03 -2.27
N LYS A 89 -11.95 -2.89 -0.94
CA LYS A 89 -12.82 -1.90 -0.31
C LYS A 89 -12.15 -0.53 -0.26
N GLU A 90 -12.96 0.51 -0.15
CA GLU A 90 -12.46 1.89 -0.05
C GLU A 90 -11.51 2.03 1.16
N GLY A 91 -10.27 2.47 0.90
CA GLY A 91 -9.23 2.62 1.92
C GLY A 91 -8.35 1.38 2.16
N GLU A 92 -8.57 0.27 1.46
CA GLU A 92 -7.71 -0.93 1.52
C GLU A 92 -6.77 -1.03 0.31
N ASN A 93 -5.65 -1.75 0.46
CA ASN A 93 -4.77 -2.08 -0.65
C ASN A 93 -5.28 -3.34 -1.38
N PRO A 94 -5.24 -3.38 -2.73
CA PRO A 94 -5.56 -4.59 -3.48
C PRO A 94 -4.68 -5.77 -3.09
N SER A 95 -5.28 -6.96 -2.91
CA SER A 95 -4.54 -8.18 -2.61
C SER A 95 -4.55 -9.15 -3.79
N LEU A 96 -3.35 -9.41 -4.32
CA LEU A 96 -3.13 -10.37 -5.40
C LEU A 96 -3.33 -11.80 -4.89
N ILE A 97 -2.95 -12.08 -3.64
CA ILE A 97 -3.18 -13.39 -3.01
C ILE A 97 -4.68 -13.67 -2.90
N ALA A 98 -5.47 -12.70 -2.40
CA ALA A 98 -6.91 -12.88 -2.25
C ALA A 98 -7.62 -13.07 -3.60
N ALA A 99 -7.11 -12.43 -4.66
CA ALA A 99 -7.59 -12.64 -6.03
C ALA A 99 -7.16 -14.00 -6.60
N PHE A 100 -5.96 -14.48 -6.26
CA PHE A 100 -5.39 -15.73 -6.76
C PHE A 100 -6.00 -16.99 -6.14
N ASP A 101 -6.19 -17.01 -4.82
CA ASP A 101 -6.66 -18.19 -4.08
C ASP A 101 -7.95 -18.81 -4.66
N PRO A 102 -8.98 -18.02 -5.07
CA PRO A 102 -10.17 -18.55 -5.73
C PRO A 102 -9.91 -19.28 -7.05
N TYR A 103 -8.93 -18.85 -7.85
CA TYR A 103 -8.60 -19.53 -9.12
C TYR A 103 -8.04 -20.93 -8.87
N VAL A 104 -7.26 -21.10 -7.80
CA VAL A 104 -6.75 -22.42 -7.40
C VAL A 104 -7.85 -23.27 -6.80
N LEU A 105 -8.57 -22.74 -5.81
CA LEU A 105 -9.56 -23.49 -5.02
C LEU A 105 -10.83 -23.84 -5.80
N LYS A 106 -11.19 -23.06 -6.82
CA LYS A 106 -12.36 -23.30 -7.69
C LYS A 106 -11.98 -23.91 -9.05
N SER A 107 -10.73 -24.32 -9.23
CA SER A 107 -10.25 -24.95 -10.48
C SER A 107 -10.89 -26.30 -10.76
N GLY A 108 -11.42 -26.97 -9.73
CA GLY A 108 -11.89 -28.36 -9.80
C GLY A 108 -10.79 -29.40 -9.57
N LEU A 109 -9.54 -28.96 -9.33
CA LEU A 109 -8.47 -29.85 -8.86
C LEU A 109 -8.65 -30.13 -7.36
N PRO A 110 -8.27 -31.32 -6.85
CA PRO A 110 -8.36 -31.65 -5.43
C PRO A 110 -7.21 -31.01 -4.66
N LEU A 111 -7.26 -29.68 -4.58
CA LEU A 111 -6.31 -28.82 -3.91
C LEU A 111 -6.99 -28.16 -2.70
N GLU A 112 -6.35 -28.24 -1.55
CA GLU A 112 -6.77 -27.55 -0.32
C GLU A 112 -5.72 -26.52 0.10
N LEU A 113 -6.17 -25.37 0.59
CA LEU A 113 -5.28 -24.37 1.19
C LEU A 113 -5.19 -24.59 2.70
N TYR A 114 -4.00 -24.92 3.19
CA TYR A 114 -3.71 -24.91 4.62
C TYR A 114 -3.47 -23.46 5.07
N GLN A 115 -4.50 -22.85 5.68
CA GLN A 115 -4.54 -21.41 5.97
C GLN A 115 -3.42 -20.92 6.89
N GLU A 116 -3.00 -21.74 7.86
CA GLU A 116 -1.96 -21.36 8.83
C GLU A 116 -0.63 -21.12 8.14
N ASP A 117 -0.24 -22.02 7.24
CA ASP A 117 1.04 -21.89 6.56
C ASP A 117 0.93 -21.12 5.25
N GLY A 118 -0.25 -21.10 4.60
CA GLY A 118 -0.46 -20.55 3.26
C GLY A 118 -0.12 -21.52 2.12
N LEU A 119 -0.07 -22.83 2.42
CA LEU A 119 0.40 -23.91 1.56
C LEU A 119 -0.77 -24.62 0.88
N PHE A 120 -0.74 -24.75 -0.44
CA PHE A 120 -1.64 -25.64 -1.17
C PHE A 120 -1.15 -27.08 -1.08
N LEU A 121 -2.08 -27.98 -0.76
CA LEU A 121 -1.85 -29.42 -0.67
C LEU A 121 -2.74 -30.16 -1.67
N PHE A 122 -2.16 -31.13 -2.36
CA PHE A 122 -2.91 -32.04 -3.21
C PHE A 122 -3.48 -33.20 -2.39
N LYS A 123 -4.82 -33.26 -2.28
CA LYS A 123 -5.54 -34.23 -1.46
C LYS A 123 -6.67 -34.88 -2.27
N PRO A 124 -6.35 -35.83 -3.15
CA PRO A 124 -7.36 -36.52 -3.93
C PRO A 124 -8.15 -37.49 -3.04
N GLU A 125 -9.44 -37.69 -3.34
CA GLU A 125 -10.29 -38.66 -2.62
C GLU A 125 -9.79 -40.10 -2.75
N LYS A 126 -9.12 -40.40 -3.87
CA LYS A 126 -8.50 -41.69 -4.18
C LYS A 126 -7.07 -41.46 -4.66
N PRO A 127 -6.14 -42.37 -4.37
CA PRO A 127 -4.76 -42.23 -4.80
C PRO A 127 -4.67 -42.20 -6.34
N TYR A 128 -3.80 -41.34 -6.85
CA TYR A 128 -3.44 -41.34 -8.27
C TYR A 128 -2.29 -42.34 -8.50
N THR A 129 -1.99 -42.66 -9.76
CA THR A 129 -0.77 -43.42 -10.06
C THR A 129 0.46 -42.68 -9.50
N PRO A 130 1.55 -43.38 -9.12
CA PRO A 130 2.68 -42.75 -8.44
C PRO A 130 3.28 -41.54 -9.17
N MET A 131 3.43 -41.57 -10.51
CA MET A 131 3.96 -40.40 -11.23
C MET A 131 2.96 -39.24 -11.25
N ALA A 132 1.67 -39.53 -11.43
CA ALA A 132 0.62 -38.51 -11.42
C ALA A 132 0.47 -37.86 -10.04
N GLN A 133 0.56 -38.66 -8.96
CA GLN A 133 0.56 -38.17 -7.59
C GLN A 133 1.73 -37.21 -7.36
N VAL A 134 2.96 -37.61 -7.72
CA VAL A 134 4.15 -36.75 -7.60
C VAL A 134 4.00 -35.47 -8.42
N PHE A 135 3.52 -35.57 -9.66
CA PHE A 135 3.32 -34.42 -10.53
C PHE A 135 2.32 -33.41 -9.96
N MET A 136 1.20 -33.88 -9.41
CA MET A 136 0.19 -33.00 -8.81
C MET A 136 0.64 -32.41 -7.47
N CYS A 137 1.38 -33.16 -6.65
CA CYS A 137 1.99 -32.61 -5.44
C CYS A 137 3.03 -31.53 -5.78
N GLN A 138 3.89 -31.75 -6.79
CA GLN A 138 4.80 -30.73 -7.30
C GLN A 138 4.05 -29.48 -7.77
N PHE A 139 2.92 -29.65 -8.45
CA PHE A 139 2.08 -28.54 -8.88
C PHE A 139 1.52 -27.73 -7.69
N ALA A 140 1.04 -28.39 -6.64
CA ALA A 140 0.55 -27.73 -5.43
C ALA A 140 1.65 -26.90 -4.73
N TYR A 141 2.87 -27.45 -4.60
CA TYR A 141 4.03 -26.71 -4.10
C TYR A 141 4.36 -25.51 -4.99
N ALA A 142 4.38 -25.70 -6.31
CA ALA A 142 4.65 -24.63 -7.26
C ALA A 142 3.65 -23.46 -7.15
N LEU A 143 2.35 -23.75 -7.02
CA LEU A 143 1.32 -22.73 -6.81
C LEU A 143 1.53 -21.98 -5.49
N SER A 144 1.96 -22.68 -4.44
CA SER A 144 2.25 -22.08 -3.13
C SER A 144 3.44 -21.14 -3.19
N ILE A 145 4.50 -21.53 -3.92
CA ILE A 145 5.68 -20.67 -4.15
C ILE A 145 5.31 -19.46 -5.02
N TYR A 146 4.46 -19.65 -6.04
CA TYR A 146 3.95 -18.54 -6.83
C TYR A 146 3.10 -17.57 -6.00
N ARG A 147 2.23 -18.09 -5.13
CA ARG A 147 1.47 -17.29 -4.14
C ARG A 147 2.38 -16.46 -3.24
N VAL A 148 3.52 -16.99 -2.80
CA VAL A 148 4.53 -16.21 -2.06
C VAL A 148 5.06 -15.05 -2.91
N SER A 149 5.39 -15.27 -4.19
CA SER A 149 5.87 -14.19 -5.07
C SER A 149 4.84 -13.05 -5.24
N LEU A 150 3.56 -13.39 -5.36
CA LEU A 150 2.45 -12.43 -5.38
C LEU A 150 2.41 -11.63 -4.06
N GLY A 151 2.50 -12.32 -2.93
CA GLY A 151 2.53 -11.75 -1.58
C GLY A 151 3.67 -10.74 -1.35
N LEU A 152 4.85 -11.06 -1.85
CA LEU A 152 6.01 -10.17 -1.75
C LEU A 152 5.78 -8.91 -2.59
N CYS A 153 5.30 -9.06 -3.82
CA CYS A 153 5.00 -7.92 -4.70
C CYS A 153 3.93 -7.00 -4.10
N GLU A 154 2.80 -7.54 -3.60
CA GLU A 154 1.74 -6.73 -2.99
C GLU A 154 2.23 -5.99 -1.73
N ALA A 155 3.03 -6.64 -0.88
CA ALA A 155 3.52 -6.02 0.35
C ALA A 155 4.49 -4.87 0.07
N TYR A 156 5.42 -5.03 -0.88
CA TYR A 156 6.30 -3.93 -1.29
C TYR A 156 5.53 -2.79 -1.98
N CYS A 157 4.48 -3.10 -2.75
CA CYS A 157 3.63 -2.10 -3.36
C CYS A 157 2.91 -1.25 -2.30
N ALA A 158 2.38 -1.90 -1.25
CA ALA A 158 1.74 -1.23 -0.13
C ALA A 158 2.71 -0.34 0.68
N ILE A 159 3.95 -0.79 0.89
CA ILE A 159 4.99 0.02 1.55
C ILE A 159 5.33 1.26 0.71
N TYR A 160 5.57 1.06 -0.59
CA TYR A 160 5.98 2.13 -1.50
C TYR A 160 4.89 3.20 -1.71
N SER A 161 3.63 2.79 -1.76
CA SER A 161 2.48 3.66 -2.07
C SER A 161 1.87 4.33 -0.83
N HIS A 162 2.54 4.28 0.32
CA HIS A 162 1.98 4.79 1.56
C HIS A 162 1.89 6.32 1.56
N GLN A 163 0.69 6.86 1.84
CA GLN A 163 0.36 8.30 1.73
C GLN A 163 1.30 9.24 2.51
N VAL A 164 1.85 8.80 3.64
CA VAL A 164 2.82 9.58 4.44
C VAL A 164 4.09 9.96 3.68
N ILE A 165 4.50 9.16 2.69
CA ILE A 165 5.66 9.44 1.84
C ILE A 165 5.35 10.60 0.87
N GLU A 166 4.07 10.83 0.56
CA GLU A 166 3.64 11.90 -0.33
C GLU A 166 3.72 13.26 0.36
N THR A 167 4.51 14.16 -0.22
CA THR A 167 4.62 15.57 0.22
C THR A 167 3.87 16.53 -0.72
N GLN A 168 2.98 16.00 -1.55
CA GLN A 168 2.26 16.73 -2.60
C GLN A 168 1.54 17.97 -2.02
N ARG A 169 0.85 17.81 -0.88
CA ARG A 169 0.09 18.89 -0.24
C ARG A 169 0.97 20.07 0.18
N GLN A 170 2.16 19.82 0.73
CA GLN A 170 3.07 20.89 1.13
C GLN A 170 3.74 21.54 -0.09
N LYS A 171 4.00 20.77 -1.16
CA LYS A 171 4.50 21.29 -2.43
C LYS A 171 3.47 22.19 -3.13
N GLN A 172 2.19 21.86 -3.04
CA GLN A 172 1.09 22.69 -3.56
C GLN A 172 1.11 24.10 -2.98
N TYR A 173 1.44 24.31 -1.70
CA TYR A 173 1.56 25.66 -1.14
C TYR A 173 2.67 26.50 -1.80
N ILE A 174 3.78 25.85 -2.21
CA ILE A 174 4.86 26.52 -2.94
C ILE A 174 4.43 26.84 -4.38
N GLU A 175 3.71 25.93 -5.03
CA GLU A 175 3.14 26.13 -6.37
C GLU A 175 2.11 27.25 -6.37
N SER A 176 1.18 27.27 -5.42
CA SER A 176 0.21 28.36 -5.22
C SER A 176 0.90 29.70 -4.99
N ALA A 177 1.96 29.74 -4.15
CA ALA A 177 2.74 30.96 -3.97
C ALA A 177 3.40 31.42 -5.29
N THR A 178 3.95 30.49 -6.06
CA THR A 178 4.57 30.82 -7.35
C THR A 178 3.55 31.36 -8.35
N PHE A 179 2.34 30.81 -8.36
CA PHE A 179 1.23 31.26 -9.19
C PHE A 179 0.74 32.66 -8.78
N LEU A 180 0.57 32.94 -7.48
CA LEU A 180 0.23 34.28 -6.98
C LEU A 180 1.27 35.33 -7.38
N LYS A 181 2.56 34.96 -7.36
CA LYS A 181 3.64 35.83 -7.82
C LYS A 181 3.55 36.14 -9.31
N GLN A 182 3.08 35.20 -10.12
CA GLN A 182 2.85 35.44 -11.55
C GLN A 182 1.69 36.40 -11.75
N GLN A 183 0.56 36.20 -11.06
CA GLN A 183 -0.60 37.09 -11.14
C GLN A 183 -0.28 38.54 -10.74
N LEU A 184 0.62 38.76 -9.79
CA LEU A 184 1.06 40.11 -9.40
C LEU A 184 1.70 40.89 -10.58
N ASN A 185 2.32 40.19 -11.53
CA ASN A 185 2.94 40.81 -12.71
C ASN A 185 1.95 41.04 -13.86
N GLU A 186 0.70 40.62 -13.70
CA GLU A 186 -0.39 40.79 -14.68
C GLU A 186 -1.34 41.92 -14.23
N GLU A 187 -2.20 42.42 -15.12
CA GLU A 187 -3.23 43.42 -14.77
C GLU A 187 -4.40 42.76 -14.02
N VAL A 188 -4.18 42.40 -12.75
CA VAL A 188 -5.15 41.71 -11.89
C VAL A 188 -5.73 42.64 -10.80
N ASP A 189 -6.93 42.33 -10.30
CA ASP A 189 -7.49 42.96 -9.11
C ASP A 189 -6.65 42.64 -7.86
N LEU A 190 -5.88 43.65 -7.43
CA LEU A 190 -4.96 43.56 -6.30
C LEU A 190 -5.68 43.33 -4.95
N ILE A 191 -6.96 43.71 -4.81
CA ILE A 191 -7.71 43.50 -3.58
C ILE A 191 -8.06 42.03 -3.41
N SER A 192 -8.60 41.40 -4.46
CA SER A 192 -8.86 39.95 -4.48
C SER A 192 -7.58 39.15 -4.31
N LEU A 193 -6.49 39.54 -4.99
CA LEU A 193 -5.19 38.89 -4.84
C LEU A 193 -4.69 38.93 -3.39
N ASN A 194 -4.79 40.07 -2.72
CA ASN A 194 -4.39 40.21 -1.31
C ASN A 194 -5.25 39.35 -0.36
N GLN A 195 -6.54 39.16 -0.64
CA GLN A 195 -7.38 38.25 0.15
C GLN A 195 -6.96 36.78 0.00
N GLU A 196 -6.66 36.35 -1.23
CA GLU A 196 -6.18 34.99 -1.51
C GLU A 196 -4.82 34.73 -0.84
N ILE A 197 -3.90 35.70 -0.89
CA ILE A 197 -2.62 35.66 -0.18
C ILE A 197 -2.84 35.45 1.33
N ILE A 198 -3.73 36.21 1.96
CA ILE A 198 -4.03 36.10 3.41
C ILE A 198 -4.63 34.72 3.73
N GLN A 199 -5.49 34.18 2.87
CA GLN A 199 -6.06 32.85 3.07
C GLN A 199 -4.96 31.78 3.07
N ILE A 200 -4.10 31.75 2.05
CA ILE A 200 -3.04 30.76 1.92
C ILE A 200 -2.01 30.94 3.05
N GLU A 201 -1.67 32.17 3.44
CA GLU A 201 -0.81 32.45 4.59
C GLU A 201 -1.36 31.80 5.88
N ASN A 202 -2.65 31.99 6.16
CA ASN A 202 -3.30 31.38 7.34
C ASN A 202 -3.29 29.85 7.28
N GLU A 203 -3.51 29.26 6.10
CA GLU A 203 -3.44 27.80 5.91
C GLU A 203 -2.03 27.25 6.14
N VAL A 204 -1.00 27.93 5.62
CA VAL A 204 0.41 27.54 5.83
C VAL A 204 0.80 27.66 7.31
N LEU A 205 0.45 28.77 7.97
CA LEU A 205 0.76 28.98 9.38
C LEU A 205 0.00 28.01 10.29
N SER A 206 -1.27 27.71 10.01
CA SER A 206 -2.02 26.70 10.77
C SER A 206 -1.48 25.28 10.58
N SER A 207 -0.85 25.00 9.43
CA SER A 207 -0.18 23.73 9.14
C SER A 207 1.16 23.59 9.86
N LEU A 208 1.79 24.70 10.30
CA LEU A 208 3.01 24.72 11.11
C LEU A 208 2.73 24.44 12.61
N CYS A 209 2.04 23.33 12.89
CA CYS A 209 1.83 22.84 14.25
C CYS A 209 2.19 21.35 14.37
N THR A 210 2.56 20.92 15.58
CA THR A 210 3.01 19.55 15.86
C THR A 210 2.03 18.50 15.30
N LYS A 211 0.72 18.71 15.50
CA LYS A 211 -0.32 17.80 15.05
C LYS A 211 -0.29 17.60 13.53
N LYS A 212 -0.09 18.66 12.75
CA LYS A 212 -0.15 18.62 11.28
C LYS A 212 1.13 18.09 10.64
N VAL A 213 2.29 18.43 11.19
CA VAL A 213 3.57 17.94 10.64
C VAL A 213 3.80 16.44 10.95
N HIS A 214 3.17 15.90 12.00
CA HIS A 214 3.20 14.47 12.34
C HIS A 214 1.95 13.70 11.87
N GLU A 215 1.04 14.34 11.14
CA GLU A 215 -0.21 13.70 10.66
C GLU A 215 0.11 12.44 9.83
N GLY A 216 -0.50 11.31 10.22
CA GLY A 216 -0.35 10.01 9.58
C GLY A 216 0.80 9.14 10.08
N LEU A 217 1.75 9.65 10.89
CA LEU A 217 2.95 8.88 11.28
C LEU A 217 2.66 7.67 12.16
N ASP A 218 1.71 7.77 13.10
CA ASP A 218 1.33 6.64 13.96
C ASP A 218 0.70 5.51 13.16
N GLN A 219 -0.10 5.86 12.15
CA GLN A 219 -0.74 4.89 11.26
C GLN A 219 0.33 4.24 10.35
N PHE A 220 1.21 5.05 9.76
CA PHE A 220 2.36 4.56 9.01
C PHE A 220 3.18 3.55 9.80
N LYS A 221 3.51 3.85 11.06
CA LYS A 221 4.29 2.94 11.90
C LYS A 221 3.59 1.59 12.09
N LYS A 222 2.29 1.60 12.38
CA LYS A 222 1.49 0.37 12.52
C LYS A 222 1.44 -0.44 11.22
N ASP A 223 1.23 0.24 10.10
CA ASP A 223 1.10 -0.40 8.80
C ASP A 223 2.43 -1.00 8.35
N ILE A 224 3.54 -0.27 8.50
CA ILE A 224 4.88 -0.76 8.18
C ILE A 224 5.31 -1.91 9.11
N ASP A 225 5.01 -1.85 10.40
CA ASP A 225 5.32 -2.98 11.30
C ASP A 225 4.52 -4.24 10.90
N THR A 226 3.26 -4.07 10.52
CA THR A 226 2.41 -5.18 10.03
C THR A 226 2.94 -5.74 8.72
N LEU A 227 3.27 -4.88 7.75
CA LEU A 227 3.81 -5.27 6.45
C LEU A 227 5.19 -5.92 6.58
N LYS A 228 6.03 -5.46 7.51
CA LYS A 228 7.33 -6.06 7.82
C LYS A 228 7.17 -7.49 8.34
N ILE A 229 6.26 -7.72 9.29
CA ILE A 229 5.97 -9.06 9.80
C ILE A 229 5.48 -9.95 8.64
N LYS A 230 4.51 -9.47 7.86
CA LYS A 230 3.98 -10.19 6.70
C LYS A 230 5.09 -10.57 5.69
N LEU A 231 5.99 -9.65 5.34
CA LEU A 231 7.10 -9.90 4.44
C LEU A 231 8.04 -10.99 4.97
N VAL A 232 8.42 -10.91 6.25
CA VAL A 232 9.29 -11.91 6.88
C VAL A 232 8.63 -13.28 6.87
N THR A 233 7.36 -13.37 7.30
CA THR A 233 6.61 -14.62 7.28
C THR A 233 6.49 -15.20 5.87
N LEU A 234 6.22 -14.39 4.85
CA LEU A 234 6.18 -14.85 3.46
C LEU A 234 7.52 -15.41 2.99
N LEU A 235 8.63 -14.73 3.31
CA LEU A 235 9.98 -15.19 2.96
C LEU A 235 10.36 -16.49 3.71
N GLU A 236 9.98 -16.62 4.97
CA GLU A 236 10.22 -17.83 5.77
C GLU A 236 9.38 -19.00 5.27
N SER A 237 8.07 -18.80 5.02
CA SER A 237 7.19 -19.81 4.44
C SER A 237 7.66 -20.23 3.04
N GLY A 238 8.02 -19.27 2.19
CA GLY A 238 8.56 -19.55 0.86
C GLY A 238 9.84 -20.39 0.90
N ALA A 239 10.72 -20.12 1.86
CA ALA A 239 11.95 -20.89 2.06
C ALA A 239 11.59 -22.31 2.48
N ASN A 240 10.70 -22.46 3.46
CA ASN A 240 10.23 -23.76 3.90
C ASN A 240 9.60 -24.56 2.77
N TYR A 241 8.77 -23.95 1.91
CA TYR A 241 8.16 -24.64 0.78
C TYR A 241 9.19 -25.13 -0.22
N LEU A 242 10.15 -24.27 -0.61
CA LEU A 242 11.22 -24.62 -1.54
C LEU A 242 12.07 -25.77 -0.98
N GLN A 243 12.48 -25.67 0.28
CA GLN A 243 13.34 -26.65 0.94
C GLN A 243 12.61 -27.99 1.14
N ASN A 244 11.37 -27.96 1.61
CA ASN A 244 10.55 -29.16 1.78
C ASN A 244 10.30 -29.84 0.44
N SER A 245 9.95 -29.06 -0.59
CA SER A 245 9.71 -29.59 -1.93
C SER A 245 10.96 -30.19 -2.58
N TYR A 246 12.12 -29.59 -2.34
CA TYR A 246 13.40 -30.12 -2.81
C TYR A 246 13.73 -31.49 -2.18
N LYS A 247 13.41 -31.65 -0.89
CA LYS A 247 13.61 -32.87 -0.10
C LYS A 247 12.57 -33.97 -0.39
N GLU A 248 11.29 -33.59 -0.50
CA GLU A 248 10.17 -34.52 -0.65
C GLU A 248 10.20 -35.27 -1.99
N PHE A 249 10.74 -34.65 -3.03
CA PHE A 249 10.85 -35.24 -4.36
C PHE A 249 12.32 -35.52 -4.72
N PRO A 250 12.97 -36.52 -4.09
CA PRO A 250 14.39 -36.80 -4.31
C PRO A 250 14.68 -37.41 -5.69
N ASN A 251 15.90 -37.23 -6.16
CA ASN A 251 16.39 -37.81 -7.43
C ASN A 251 16.59 -39.33 -7.30
N ASN A 252 15.91 -40.15 -8.12
CA ASN A 252 16.15 -41.61 -8.22
C ASN A 252 17.29 -41.93 -9.24
N PRO A 253 18.05 -43.05 -9.14
CA PRO A 253 19.44 -43.04 -8.67
C PRO A 253 20.55 -43.34 -9.70
N ILE A 254 20.30 -43.38 -11.02
CA ILE A 254 21.32 -43.97 -11.93
C ILE A 254 22.34 -42.95 -12.49
N PHE A 255 22.03 -41.65 -12.56
CA PHE A 255 22.95 -40.61 -13.11
C PHE A 255 22.92 -39.24 -12.39
N TRP A 256 22.39 -39.20 -11.17
CA TRP A 256 22.07 -37.98 -10.41
C TRP A 256 23.28 -37.18 -9.91
N ILE A 257 24.46 -37.78 -9.82
CA ILE A 257 25.70 -37.12 -9.33
C ILE A 257 26.20 -36.05 -10.34
N LEU A 258 25.75 -36.11 -11.60
CA LEU A 258 26.29 -35.29 -12.69
C LEU A 258 25.38 -34.14 -13.16
N HIS A 259 24.06 -34.23 -12.96
CA HIS A 259 23.09 -33.21 -13.43
C HIS A 259 21.86 -33.11 -12.54
N ASP A 260 21.41 -31.88 -12.23
CA ASP A 260 20.10 -31.65 -11.64
C ASP A 260 18.99 -32.16 -12.57
N ARG A 261 17.99 -32.87 -12.02
CA ARG A 261 16.75 -33.07 -12.75
C ARG A 261 16.00 -31.75 -12.87
N SER A 262 15.12 -31.70 -13.86
CA SER A 262 14.33 -30.51 -14.19
C SER A 262 13.53 -29.93 -13.03
N TRP A 263 13.12 -30.73 -12.02
CA TRP A 263 12.44 -30.20 -10.82
C TRP A 263 13.40 -29.44 -9.90
N HIS A 264 14.51 -30.05 -9.49
CA HIS A 264 15.52 -29.39 -8.65
C HIS A 264 16.11 -28.17 -9.35
N SER A 265 16.35 -28.25 -10.67
CA SER A 265 16.76 -27.09 -11.46
C SER A 265 15.72 -25.97 -11.41
N LEU A 266 14.43 -26.28 -11.55
CA LEU A 266 13.36 -25.30 -11.43
C LEU A 266 13.35 -24.66 -10.03
N LEU A 267 13.39 -25.47 -8.97
CA LEU A 267 13.37 -24.97 -7.59
C LEU A 267 14.60 -24.08 -7.28
N LYS A 268 15.78 -24.43 -7.77
CA LYS A 268 16.99 -23.60 -7.67
C LYS A 268 16.83 -22.28 -8.41
N THR A 269 16.31 -22.31 -9.64
CA THR A 269 16.05 -21.07 -10.40
C THR A 269 15.07 -20.18 -9.64
N ILE A 270 13.97 -20.74 -9.14
CA ILE A 270 12.97 -19.98 -8.36
C ILE A 270 13.58 -19.46 -7.04
N SER A 271 14.43 -20.23 -6.38
CA SER A 271 15.17 -19.78 -5.18
C SER A 271 16.10 -18.61 -5.51
N GLY A 272 16.76 -18.65 -6.66
CA GLY A 272 17.55 -17.55 -7.19
C GLY A 272 16.72 -16.29 -7.40
N LEU A 273 15.50 -16.43 -7.93
CA LEU A 273 14.56 -15.33 -8.18
C LEU A 273 13.91 -14.79 -6.91
N LEU A 274 13.60 -15.60 -5.92
CA LEU A 274 12.98 -15.12 -4.67
C LEU A 274 14.01 -14.57 -3.66
N TYR A 275 15.22 -15.11 -3.65
CA TYR A 275 16.22 -14.81 -2.62
C TYR A 275 17.52 -14.22 -3.19
N ALA A 276 17.49 -13.63 -4.38
CA ALA A 276 18.63 -12.98 -5.03
C ALA A 276 19.92 -13.83 -5.02
N GLN A 277 19.78 -15.11 -5.42
CA GLN A 277 20.85 -16.12 -5.43
C GLN A 277 21.46 -16.44 -4.04
N GLN A 278 20.81 -16.03 -2.94
CA GLN A 278 21.26 -16.31 -1.57
C GLN A 278 20.74 -17.66 -1.08
N TYR A 279 21.17 -18.74 -1.74
CA TYR A 279 20.89 -20.10 -1.33
C TYR A 279 22.11 -21.00 -1.52
N ASN A 280 22.15 -22.10 -0.76
CA ASN A 280 23.09 -23.19 -0.95
C ASN A 280 22.30 -24.44 -1.34
N TYR A 281 22.93 -25.36 -2.05
CA TYR A 281 22.32 -26.65 -2.36
C TYR A 281 23.38 -27.75 -2.39
N SER A 282 22.96 -28.96 -2.08
CA SER A 282 23.73 -30.18 -2.28
C SER A 282 22.87 -31.16 -3.06
N THR A 283 23.26 -31.41 -4.31
CA THR A 283 22.62 -32.47 -5.10
C THR A 283 22.86 -33.84 -4.44
N TRP A 284 24.01 -34.02 -3.76
CA TRP A 284 24.36 -35.23 -3.01
C TRP A 284 23.45 -35.47 -1.80
N ASP A 285 23.28 -34.46 -0.95
CA ASP A 285 22.49 -34.58 0.28
C ASP A 285 20.99 -34.35 0.05
N GLY A 286 20.59 -34.00 -1.18
CA GLY A 286 19.21 -33.65 -1.50
C GLY A 286 18.73 -32.42 -0.73
N THR A 287 19.64 -31.47 -0.48
CA THR A 287 19.33 -30.27 0.31
C THR A 287 19.34 -29.02 -0.56
N LEU A 288 18.42 -28.13 -0.22
CA LEU A 288 18.38 -26.74 -0.62
C LEU A 288 18.24 -25.96 0.67
N GLU A 289 19.00 -24.90 0.85
CA GLU A 289 18.96 -24.07 2.05
C GLU A 289 19.00 -22.60 1.65
N ILE A 290 17.98 -21.85 2.05
CA ILE A 290 17.93 -20.40 1.88
C ILE A 290 18.72 -19.74 3.00
N LYS A 291 19.62 -18.82 2.65
CA LYS A 291 20.45 -18.09 3.62
C LYS A 291 19.59 -17.15 4.45
N LYS A 292 19.53 -17.38 5.77
CA LYS A 292 18.75 -16.56 6.72
C LYS A 292 19.23 -15.10 6.78
N GLU A 293 20.48 -14.86 6.39
CA GLU A 293 21.08 -13.55 6.27
C GLU A 293 20.33 -12.67 5.26
N PHE A 294 19.77 -13.25 4.20
CA PHE A 294 18.97 -12.49 3.23
C PHE A 294 17.68 -11.97 3.85
N ILE A 295 16.95 -12.81 4.59
CA ILE A 295 15.71 -12.40 5.27
C ILE A 295 16.02 -11.32 6.32
N SER A 296 17.15 -11.49 7.04
CA SER A 296 17.64 -10.49 8.00
C SER A 296 17.97 -9.15 7.32
N LEU A 297 18.58 -9.19 6.13
CA LEU A 297 18.89 -8.01 5.34
C LEU A 297 17.61 -7.28 4.90
N ILE A 298 16.59 -8.00 4.41
CA ILE A 298 15.29 -7.41 4.08
C ILE A 298 14.66 -6.72 5.30
N LYS A 299 14.70 -7.38 6.48
CA LYS A 299 14.20 -6.78 7.72
C LYS A 299 14.90 -5.46 8.05
N THR A 300 16.23 -5.43 7.96
CA THR A 300 17.03 -4.22 8.21
C THR A 300 16.75 -3.12 7.18
N GLU A 301 16.55 -3.45 5.90
CA GLU A 301 16.16 -2.50 4.87
C GLU A 301 14.84 -1.80 5.22
N ILE A 302 13.81 -2.56 5.61
CA ILE A 302 12.50 -2.01 6.01
C ILE A 302 12.61 -1.17 7.29
N GLU A 303 13.38 -1.61 8.29
CA GLU A 303 13.57 -0.87 9.54
C GLU A 303 14.29 0.47 9.35
N LYS A 304 15.27 0.48 8.44
CA LYS A 304 15.97 1.72 8.05
C LYS A 304 15.04 2.67 7.31
N PHE A 305 14.23 2.16 6.40
CA PHE A 305 13.20 2.94 5.70
C PHE A 305 12.21 3.56 6.69
N ASP A 306 11.61 2.73 7.56
CA ASP A 306 10.67 3.15 8.61
C ASP A 306 11.22 4.27 9.49
N THR A 307 12.41 4.04 10.06
CA THR A 307 13.08 5.02 10.92
C THR A 307 13.35 6.33 10.19
N THR A 308 13.81 6.26 8.93
CA THR A 308 14.10 7.46 8.14
C THR A 308 12.82 8.24 7.83
N VAL A 309 11.74 7.57 7.42
CA VAL A 309 10.46 8.25 7.11
C VAL A 309 9.90 8.91 8.37
N ILE A 310 9.88 8.22 9.52
CA ILE A 310 9.35 8.79 10.77
C ILE A 310 10.15 10.01 11.22
N THR A 311 11.47 9.94 11.14
CA THR A 311 12.35 11.02 11.63
C THR A 311 12.41 12.22 10.68
N GLN A 312 12.49 11.97 9.36
CA GLN A 312 12.74 13.03 8.39
C GLN A 312 11.45 13.65 7.82
N THR A 313 10.33 12.93 7.79
CA THR A 313 9.08 13.47 7.20
C THR A 313 8.58 14.74 7.90
N PRO A 314 8.53 14.81 9.25
CA PRO A 314 8.16 16.06 9.94
C PRO A 314 9.10 17.21 9.59
N LEU A 315 10.41 16.95 9.55
CA LEU A 315 11.42 17.96 9.27
C LEU A 315 11.30 18.49 7.84
N LEU A 316 11.06 17.59 6.87
CA LEU A 316 10.79 17.95 5.49
C LEU A 316 9.50 18.79 5.36
N LYS A 317 8.40 18.37 6.00
CA LYS A 317 7.14 19.13 6.02
C LYS A 317 7.34 20.53 6.60
N ILE A 318 8.09 20.66 7.69
CA ILE A 318 8.41 21.95 8.32
C ILE A 318 9.20 22.84 7.36
N GLU A 319 10.25 22.34 6.71
CA GLU A 319 11.06 23.16 5.80
C GLU A 319 10.29 23.54 4.52
N LEU A 320 9.43 22.66 3.99
CA LEU A 320 8.52 23.00 2.89
C LEU A 320 7.55 24.11 3.27
N LEU A 321 6.92 24.01 4.45
CA LEU A 321 5.98 25.02 4.95
C LEU A 321 6.70 26.36 5.25
N LYS A 322 7.92 26.35 5.79
CA LYS A 322 8.73 27.56 5.96
C LYS A 322 9.07 28.22 4.62
N LYS A 323 9.43 27.41 3.62
CA LYS A 323 9.70 27.89 2.26
C LYS A 323 8.44 28.54 1.66
N ALA A 324 7.28 27.89 1.77
CA ALA A 324 6.00 28.44 1.34
C ALA A 324 5.66 29.75 2.08
N ALA A 325 5.75 29.77 3.41
CA ALA A 325 5.46 30.95 4.23
C ALA A 325 6.35 32.14 3.85
N LYS A 326 7.64 31.91 3.61
CA LYS A 326 8.56 32.96 3.17
C LYS A 326 8.14 33.54 1.81
N LEU A 327 7.86 32.69 0.83
CA LEU A 327 7.42 33.12 -0.50
C LEU A 327 6.10 33.91 -0.45
N ILE A 328 5.12 33.41 0.29
CA ILE A 328 3.81 34.07 0.45
C ILE A 328 3.98 35.44 1.11
N ASN A 329 4.82 35.55 2.14
CA ASN A 329 5.07 36.82 2.81
C ASN A 329 5.80 37.84 1.92
N GLU A 330 6.74 37.39 1.08
CA GLU A 330 7.37 38.25 0.07
C GLU A 330 6.32 38.80 -0.91
N ILE A 331 5.45 37.93 -1.45
CA ILE A 331 4.38 38.33 -2.38
C ILE A 331 3.38 39.28 -1.72
N LYS A 332 3.04 39.04 -0.44
CA LYS A 332 2.17 39.92 0.33
C LYS A 332 2.75 41.32 0.45
N ILE A 333 4.04 41.44 0.77
CA ILE A 333 4.73 42.73 0.87
C ILE A 333 4.71 43.44 -0.49
N ASP A 334 5.03 42.72 -1.57
CA ASP A 334 5.04 43.29 -2.92
C ASP A 334 3.64 43.76 -3.35
N THR A 335 2.60 42.97 -3.06
CA THR A 335 1.19 43.32 -3.34
C THR A 335 0.75 44.56 -2.57
N LEU A 336 1.09 44.65 -1.28
CA LEU A 336 0.79 45.82 -0.45
C LEU A 336 1.55 47.07 -0.91
N ALA A 337 2.79 46.91 -1.37
CA ALA A 337 3.57 48.01 -1.94
C ALA A 337 2.91 48.54 -3.22
N GLU A 338 2.44 47.66 -4.10
CA GLU A 338 1.74 48.03 -5.33
C GLU A 338 0.40 48.71 -5.06
N LEU A 339 -0.39 48.18 -4.10
CA LEU A 339 -1.62 48.82 -3.63
C LEU A 339 -1.37 50.23 -3.09
N ALA A 340 -0.31 50.39 -2.28
CA ALA A 340 0.09 51.70 -1.75
C ALA A 340 0.54 52.66 -2.85
N ALA A 341 1.31 52.19 -3.84
CA ALA A 341 1.73 52.99 -4.99
C ALA A 341 0.52 53.48 -5.82
N ARG A 342 -0.52 52.65 -5.93
CA ARG A 342 -1.79 52.98 -6.60
C ARG A 342 -2.78 53.75 -5.72
N LYS A 343 -2.41 54.08 -4.47
CA LYS A 343 -3.26 54.76 -3.48
C LYS A 343 -4.60 54.05 -3.24
N MET A 344 -4.62 52.72 -3.31
CA MET A 344 -5.78 51.90 -3.02
C MET A 344 -5.78 51.52 -1.52
N GLU A 345 -6.85 51.83 -0.80
CA GLU A 345 -7.00 51.40 0.59
C GLU A 345 -7.60 50.00 0.65
N VAL A 346 -6.86 49.07 1.27
CA VAL A 346 -7.43 47.78 1.67
C VAL A 346 -8.19 48.01 2.98
N ILE A 347 -9.49 48.24 2.89
CA ILE A 347 -10.35 48.26 4.08
C ILE A 347 -10.44 46.83 4.60
N ALA A 348 -9.71 46.53 5.67
CA ALA A 348 -9.90 45.28 6.39
C ALA A 348 -11.36 45.21 6.85
N THR A 349 -12.11 44.21 6.39
CA THR A 349 -13.45 43.94 6.90
C THR A 349 -13.38 43.90 8.41
N PRO A 350 -14.18 44.70 9.15
CA PRO A 350 -14.08 44.75 10.59
C PRO A 350 -14.29 43.35 11.12
N LYS A 351 -13.31 42.82 11.87
CA LYS A 351 -13.50 41.60 12.65
C LYS A 351 -14.70 41.88 13.54
N VAL A 352 -15.83 41.24 13.29
CA VAL A 352 -16.99 41.28 14.17
C VAL A 352 -16.55 40.61 15.46
N ALA A 353 -16.00 41.39 16.39
CA ALA A 353 -15.77 40.96 17.74
C ALA A 353 -17.16 40.75 18.36
N ILE A 354 -17.49 39.51 18.68
CA ILE A 354 -18.77 39.12 19.31
C ILE A 354 -18.90 39.69 20.74
N SER A 355 -17.96 40.51 21.21
CA SER A 355 -18.05 41.16 22.52
C SER A 355 -17.42 42.56 22.52
N SER A 356 -18.17 43.55 22.06
CA SER A 356 -17.99 44.92 22.54
C SER A 356 -19.32 45.65 22.53
N SER A 357 -19.74 46.11 23.71
CA SER A 357 -20.99 46.80 24.03
C SER A 357 -21.15 48.19 23.39
N SER A 358 -20.40 48.52 22.33
CA SER A 358 -20.43 49.85 21.69
C SER A 358 -21.04 49.87 20.28
N LEU A 359 -21.71 48.81 19.84
CA LEU A 359 -22.25 48.67 18.48
C LEU A 359 -23.59 49.39 18.23
N SER A 360 -24.00 50.33 19.09
CA SER A 360 -25.30 51.00 18.94
C SER A 360 -25.37 52.10 17.86
N ASN A 361 -24.24 52.55 17.28
CA ASN A 361 -24.24 53.73 16.38
C ASN A 361 -23.63 53.52 14.98
N ASN A 362 -23.50 52.28 14.51
CA ASN A 362 -23.00 51.97 13.16
C ASN A 362 -24.15 51.40 12.29
N ILE A 363 -24.24 51.81 11.01
CA ILE A 363 -25.21 51.31 10.01
C ILE A 363 -25.29 49.78 9.97
N TYR A 364 -24.16 49.08 10.11
CA TYR A 364 -24.10 47.61 10.17
C TYR A 364 -24.70 47.05 11.48
N GLY A 365 -24.56 47.78 12.60
CA GLY A 365 -25.23 47.46 13.86
C GLY A 365 -26.76 47.61 13.77
N LEU A 366 -27.22 48.64 13.06
CA LEU A 366 -28.65 48.85 12.77
C LEU A 366 -29.21 47.76 11.83
N TYR A 367 -28.44 47.35 10.81
CA TYR A 367 -28.82 46.28 9.89
C TYR A 367 -28.96 44.94 10.60
N PHE A 368 -28.04 44.61 11.51
CA PHE A 368 -28.09 43.37 12.30
C PHE A 368 -29.25 43.38 13.31
N ALA A 369 -29.51 44.51 13.97
CA ALA A 369 -30.66 44.67 14.88
C ALA A 369 -32.00 44.55 14.14
N TYR A 370 -32.10 45.11 12.94
CA TYR A 370 -33.28 44.98 12.08
C TYR A 370 -33.56 43.51 11.72
N HIS A 371 -32.55 42.78 11.26
CA HIS A 371 -32.69 41.35 10.95
C HIS A 371 -33.03 40.50 12.18
N LYS A 372 -32.45 40.82 13.34
CA LYS A 372 -32.78 40.12 14.60
C LYS A 372 -34.21 40.39 15.06
N SER A 373 -34.76 41.58 14.79
CA SER A 373 -36.16 41.93 15.10
C SER A 373 -37.20 41.30 14.17
N GLN A 374 -36.77 40.73 13.04
CA GLN A 374 -37.65 40.04 12.08
C GLN A 374 -37.73 38.52 12.28
N LEU A 375 -36.91 37.96 13.17
CA LEU A 375 -37.09 36.58 13.61
C LEU A 375 -38.30 36.52 14.56
N PRO A 376 -39.27 35.61 14.35
CA PRO A 376 -40.38 35.47 15.27
C PRO A 376 -39.81 35.06 16.63
N ASN A 377 -40.08 35.86 17.66
CA ASN A 377 -39.84 35.49 19.05
C ASN A 377 -40.54 34.15 19.30
N LYS A 378 -39.76 33.05 19.34
CA LYS A 378 -40.17 31.91 20.14
C LYS A 378 -40.11 32.37 21.58
N ASP A 379 -41.26 32.36 22.22
CA ASP A 379 -41.42 32.75 23.61
C ASP A 379 -40.56 31.79 24.48
N PRO A 380 -39.59 32.28 25.27
CA PRO A 380 -38.75 31.41 26.11
C PRO A 380 -39.58 30.65 27.17
N ALA A 381 -40.84 31.01 27.36
CA ALA A 381 -41.77 30.33 28.27
C ALA A 381 -42.34 29.01 27.73
N GLU A 382 -42.13 28.68 26.44
CA GLU A 382 -42.63 27.43 25.84
C GLU A 382 -41.62 26.27 25.93
N GLU A 383 -40.31 26.56 25.94
CA GLU A 383 -39.26 25.53 26.09
C GLU A 383 -39.17 25.00 27.54
N ASP A 384 -39.32 25.87 28.55
CA ASP A 384 -39.31 25.48 29.98
C ASP A 384 -40.52 24.61 30.41
N ARG A 385 -41.60 24.57 29.62
CA ARG A 385 -42.77 23.73 29.91
C ARG A 385 -42.65 22.32 29.34
N ILE A 386 -41.90 22.15 28.25
CA ILE A 386 -41.71 20.85 27.59
C ILE A 386 -40.72 19.99 28.39
N GLU A 387 -39.68 20.60 28.97
CA GLU A 387 -38.67 19.88 29.77
C GLU A 387 -39.24 19.34 31.10
N LYS A 388 -40.17 20.05 31.74
CA LYS A 388 -40.78 19.61 33.01
C LYS A 388 -41.84 18.52 32.86
N ASP A 389 -42.55 18.46 31.74
CA ASP A 389 -43.55 17.41 31.51
C ASP A 389 -42.91 16.06 31.10
N GLU A 390 -41.70 16.07 30.53
CA GLU A 390 -40.94 14.84 30.24
C GLU A 390 -40.26 14.26 31.49
N GLU A 391 -39.72 15.09 32.40
CA GLU A 391 -39.17 14.62 33.68
C GLU A 391 -40.23 13.99 34.60
N VAL A 392 -41.44 14.54 34.64
CA VAL A 392 -42.54 13.97 35.46
C VAL A 392 -43.07 12.65 34.88
N ARG A 393 -43.06 12.47 33.55
CA ARG A 393 -43.43 11.19 32.91
C ARG A 393 -42.38 10.10 33.09
N ALA A 394 -41.10 10.45 33.21
CA ALA A 394 -40.04 9.49 33.48
C ALA A 394 -40.07 8.97 34.94
N LEU A 395 -40.56 9.77 35.89
CA LEU A 395 -40.66 9.40 37.31
C LEU A 395 -41.92 8.61 37.70
N ILE A 396 -42.93 8.52 36.83
CA ILE A 396 -44.17 7.75 37.07
C ILE A 396 -44.11 6.34 36.43
N ASN A 397 -43.12 6.08 35.58
CA ASN A 397 -42.91 4.77 34.93
C ASN A 397 -41.66 4.00 35.41
N MET A 398 -41.10 4.36 36.57
CA MET A 398 -40.28 3.47 37.40
C MET A 398 -41.11 3.02 38.61
#